data_AF-A0A524GGR3-F1
#
_entry.id   AF-A0A524GGR3-F1
#
_cell.length_a   1.000
_cell.length_b   1.000
_cell.length_c   1.000
_cell.angle_alpha   90.00
_cell.angle_beta   90.00
_cell.angle_gamma   90.00
#
_symmetry.space_group_name_H-M   'P 1'
#
loop_
_entity.id
_entity.type
_entity.pdbx_description
1 polymer ?
#
loop_
_entity_poly.entity_id
_entity_poly.type
_entity_poly.pdbx_seq_one_letter_code
_entity_poly.pdbx_strand_id
1 'polypeptide(L)'
;MQNALFPHITEKISGGLSTDVSYSGAGMDWPVLRDQLSADGNFSLLDGKILNSRVARSIADLLGMPELKDFVFANFSGNVKVSEGDLQLTSSMEGRDMNMEAAGRIGLDKTLDLPLTLQLSPELSRRLQQKASIVRYLSNEQGKTTLRLKVDGTLDKPQPVLDSTSVRKLVRDTLLNRALGEIDRSSGGEGDQQNAAQPSLEEAGKGLLKGLLGK
;
A
#
# COMPACT_ATOMS: atom_id res chain seq x y z
N MET A 1 -9.39 39.20 -10.12
CA MET A 1 -9.00 38.42 -8.91
C MET A 1 -9.96 37.24 -8.69
N GLN A 2 -10.06 36.28 -9.61
CA GLN A 2 -11.03 35.15 -9.49
C GLN A 2 -10.40 33.75 -9.43
N ASN A 3 -9.06 33.62 -9.53
CA ASN A 3 -8.40 32.30 -9.62
C ASN A 3 -7.70 31.83 -8.33
N ALA A 4 -7.81 32.57 -7.22
CA ALA A 4 -7.09 32.23 -6.00
C ALA A 4 -7.82 31.21 -5.11
N LEU A 5 -9.13 31.01 -5.31
CA LEU A 5 -9.97 30.25 -4.38
C LEU A 5 -10.28 28.82 -4.83
N PHE A 6 -10.03 28.48 -6.10
CA PHE A 6 -10.29 27.14 -6.63
C PHE A 6 -9.10 26.67 -7.45
N PRO A 7 -8.12 25.97 -6.84
CA PRO A 7 -7.12 25.27 -7.63
C PRO A 7 -7.83 24.34 -8.64
N HIS A 8 -7.26 24.19 -9.84
CA HIS A 8 -7.74 23.22 -10.81
C HIS A 8 -7.47 21.80 -10.32
N ILE A 9 -8.31 21.31 -9.41
CA ILE A 9 -8.26 19.93 -8.93
C ILE A 9 -8.83 19.06 -10.05
N THR A 10 -7.94 18.35 -10.75
CA THR A 10 -8.33 17.41 -11.82
C THR A 10 -8.80 16.07 -11.24
N GLU A 11 -8.41 15.78 -9.99
CA GLU A 11 -8.87 14.63 -9.23
C GLU A 11 -10.35 14.81 -8.88
N LYS A 12 -11.15 13.77 -9.07
CA LYS A 12 -12.58 13.82 -8.77
C LYS A 12 -12.89 12.76 -7.74
N ILE A 13 -13.39 13.19 -6.58
CA ILE A 13 -13.97 12.32 -5.58
C ILE A 13 -15.47 12.59 -5.57
N SER A 14 -16.27 11.55 -5.65
CA SER A 14 -17.73 11.62 -5.56
C SER A 14 -18.25 10.63 -4.54
N GLY A 15 -19.42 10.89 -3.94
CA GLY A 15 -20.07 10.04 -2.96
C GLY A 15 -20.88 10.87 -1.96
N GLY A 16 -21.51 10.20 -0.98
CA GLY A 16 -22.12 10.87 0.16
C GLY A 16 -21.07 11.11 1.25
N LEU A 17 -20.70 12.36 1.50
CA LEU A 17 -19.72 12.75 2.52
C LEU A 17 -20.44 13.12 3.82
N SER A 18 -20.01 12.53 4.94
CA SER A 18 -20.34 12.96 6.29
C SER A 18 -19.04 13.25 7.05
N THR A 19 -19.03 14.34 7.81
CA THR A 19 -17.84 14.76 8.57
C THR A 19 -18.24 15.40 9.88
N ASP A 20 -17.51 15.06 10.93
CA ASP A 20 -17.57 15.71 12.22
C ASP A 20 -16.16 16.23 12.52
N VAL A 21 -15.98 17.55 12.43
CA VAL A 21 -14.65 18.18 12.52
C VAL A 21 -14.71 19.39 13.45
N SER A 22 -13.78 19.44 14.40
CA SER A 22 -13.47 20.63 15.18
C SER A 22 -12.17 21.22 14.67
N TYR A 23 -12.12 22.54 14.47
CA TYR A 23 -10.92 23.22 13.99
C TYR A 23 -10.70 24.57 14.67
N SER A 24 -9.44 24.98 14.75
CA SER A 24 -9.01 26.31 15.17
C SER A 24 -7.80 26.74 14.34
N GLY A 25 -7.63 28.05 14.17
CA GLY A 25 -6.51 28.60 13.39
C GLY A 25 -6.39 30.10 13.59
N ALA A 26 -5.22 30.64 13.26
CA ALA A 26 -4.92 32.05 13.36
C ALA A 26 -4.02 32.52 12.21
N GLY A 27 -4.16 33.79 11.83
CA GLY A 27 -3.39 34.41 10.75
C GLY A 27 -4.17 34.57 9.44
N MET A 28 -3.75 35.54 8.63
CA MET A 28 -4.36 35.84 7.33
C MET A 28 -3.51 35.35 6.14
N ASP A 29 -2.20 35.16 6.36
CA ASP A 29 -1.28 34.62 5.36
C ASP A 29 -1.22 33.08 5.45
N TRP A 30 -1.19 32.40 4.31
CA TRP A 30 -1.18 30.93 4.26
C TRP A 30 -0.07 30.29 5.10
N PRO A 31 1.19 30.74 5.08
CA PRO A 31 2.23 30.15 5.91
C PRO A 31 1.91 30.23 7.41
N VAL A 32 1.35 31.36 7.86
CA VAL A 32 0.98 31.57 9.27
C VAL A 32 -0.22 30.70 9.63
N LEU A 33 -1.27 30.71 8.80
CA LEU A 33 -2.46 29.89 9.02
C LEU A 33 -2.13 28.41 9.07
N ARG A 34 -1.30 27.93 8.14
CA ARG A 34 -0.86 26.53 8.05
C ARG A 34 -0.23 26.06 9.36
N ASP A 35 0.66 26.87 9.93
CA ASP A 35 1.42 26.50 11.13
C ASP A 35 0.57 26.63 12.41
N GLN A 36 -0.49 27.44 12.38
CA GLN A 36 -1.41 27.67 13.49
C GLN A 36 -2.71 26.85 13.39
N LEU A 37 -2.92 26.12 12.28
CA LEU A 37 -4.11 25.32 12.07
C LEU A 37 -4.06 24.06 12.93
N SER A 38 -5.11 23.86 13.71
CA SER A 38 -5.38 22.62 14.42
C SER A 38 -6.75 22.11 14.00
N ALA A 39 -6.86 20.82 13.74
CA ALA A 39 -8.14 20.18 13.48
C ALA A 39 -8.14 18.75 14.02
N ASP A 40 -9.31 18.29 14.45
CA ASP A 40 -9.54 16.91 14.84
C ASP A 40 -10.93 16.53 14.32
N GLY A 41 -11.03 15.41 13.63
CA GLY A 41 -12.31 14.99 13.11
C GLY A 41 -12.31 13.62 12.46
N ASN A 42 -13.53 13.17 12.21
CA ASN A 42 -13.82 11.93 11.50
C ASN A 42 -14.52 12.25 10.19
N PHE A 43 -14.32 11.38 9.20
CA PHE A 43 -15.02 11.44 7.94
C PHE A 43 -15.53 10.06 7.54
N SER A 44 -16.62 10.05 6.78
CA SER A 44 -17.09 8.91 6.02
C SER A 44 -17.58 9.34 4.64
N LEU A 45 -17.23 8.57 3.62
CA LEU A 45 -17.72 8.69 2.27
C LEU A 45 -18.39 7.38 1.90
N LEU A 46 -19.64 7.46 1.46
CA LEU A 46 -20.43 6.31 1.03
C LEU A 46 -20.64 6.32 -0.48
N ASP A 47 -20.66 5.11 -1.07
CA ASP A 47 -20.98 4.85 -2.47
C ASP A 47 -20.28 5.79 -3.45
N GLY A 48 -18.96 5.79 -3.37
CA GLY A 48 -18.14 6.79 -4.02
C GLY A 48 -17.15 6.27 -5.06
N LYS A 49 -16.49 7.22 -5.70
CA LYS A 49 -15.48 6.98 -6.74
C LYS A 49 -14.34 7.96 -6.58
N ILE A 50 -13.12 7.46 -6.78
CA ILE A 50 -11.93 8.31 -6.95
C ILE A 50 -11.48 8.15 -8.38
N LEU A 51 -11.51 9.26 -9.12
CA LEU A 51 -11.07 9.34 -10.50
C LEU A 51 -9.89 10.28 -10.63
N ASN A 52 -9.00 9.96 -11.56
CA ASN A 52 -7.87 10.81 -11.91
C ASN A 52 -6.92 11.14 -10.74
N SER A 53 -6.81 10.28 -9.73
CA SER A 53 -5.85 10.49 -8.63
C SER A 53 -4.41 10.25 -9.09
N ARG A 54 -3.50 11.19 -8.79
CA ARG A 54 -2.05 11.03 -9.06
C ARG A 54 -1.47 9.91 -8.21
N VAL A 55 -1.91 9.78 -6.96
CA VAL A 55 -1.49 8.68 -6.07
C VAL A 55 -1.92 7.34 -6.67
N ALA A 56 -3.20 7.20 -7.00
CA ALA A 56 -3.73 5.97 -7.61
C ALA A 56 -3.00 5.60 -8.91
N ARG A 57 -2.76 6.59 -9.80
CA ARG A 57 -1.99 6.37 -11.03
C ARG A 57 -0.57 5.93 -10.77
N SER A 58 0.14 6.56 -9.84
CA SER A 58 1.52 6.18 -9.54
C SER A 58 1.61 4.75 -9.01
N ILE A 59 0.63 4.31 -8.21
CA ILE A 59 0.55 2.93 -7.70
C ILE A 59 0.21 1.97 -8.84
N ALA A 60 -0.75 2.31 -9.69
CA ALA A 60 -1.11 1.55 -10.87
C ALA A 60 0.10 1.35 -11.80
N ASP A 61 0.89 2.39 -12.02
CA ASP A 61 2.08 2.35 -12.86
C ASP A 61 3.20 1.51 -12.21
N LEU A 62 3.42 1.64 -10.89
CA LEU A 62 4.36 0.80 -10.14
C LEU A 62 4.02 -0.70 -10.24
N LEU A 63 2.73 -1.04 -10.13
CA LEU A 63 2.24 -2.42 -10.16
C LEU A 63 1.96 -2.94 -11.57
N GLY A 64 2.01 -2.09 -12.60
CA GLY A 64 1.62 -2.43 -13.96
C GLY A 64 0.14 -2.79 -14.11
N MET A 65 -0.72 -2.22 -13.26
CA MET A 65 -2.16 -2.48 -13.15
C MET A 65 -2.97 -1.21 -13.46
N PRO A 66 -3.27 -0.92 -14.73
CA PRO A 66 -4.04 0.27 -15.12
C PRO A 66 -5.44 0.32 -14.49
N GLU A 67 -6.00 -0.83 -14.09
CA GLU A 67 -7.28 -0.93 -13.39
C GLU A 67 -7.28 -0.26 -12.02
N LEU A 68 -6.11 0.04 -11.44
CA LEU A 68 -6.00 0.74 -10.14
C LEU A 68 -6.00 2.27 -10.26
N LYS A 69 -6.06 2.83 -11.48
CA LYS A 69 -6.00 4.28 -11.71
C LYS A 69 -7.25 5.01 -11.21
N ASP A 70 -8.38 4.33 -11.32
CA ASP A 70 -9.69 4.78 -10.90
C ASP A 70 -10.35 3.65 -10.12
N PHE A 71 -11.00 3.94 -9.01
CA PHE A 71 -11.66 2.90 -8.23
C PHE A 71 -12.97 3.39 -7.61
N VAL A 72 -13.87 2.42 -7.42
CA VAL A 72 -15.19 2.57 -6.81
C VAL A 72 -15.15 1.93 -5.44
N PHE A 73 -15.70 2.61 -4.45
CA PHE A 73 -15.75 2.16 -3.07
C PHE A 73 -17.18 2.22 -2.54
N ALA A 74 -17.52 1.28 -1.66
CA ALA A 74 -18.80 1.28 -0.94
C ALA A 74 -18.70 2.19 0.30
N ASN A 75 -17.57 2.11 1.01
CA ASN A 75 -17.29 2.93 2.18
C ASN A 75 -15.83 3.37 2.18
N PHE A 76 -15.58 4.63 2.56
CA PHE A 76 -14.26 5.16 2.83
C PHE A 76 -14.34 6.06 4.06
N SER A 77 -13.71 5.66 5.16
CA SER A 77 -13.84 6.35 6.44
C SER A 77 -12.50 6.46 7.14
N GLY A 78 -12.40 7.43 8.03
CA GLY A 78 -11.18 7.62 8.81
C GLY A 78 -11.26 8.78 9.77
N ASN A 79 -10.15 8.98 10.47
CA ASN A 79 -9.92 10.13 11.32
C ASN A 79 -8.76 10.96 10.78
N VAL A 80 -8.84 12.26 10.99
CA VAL A 80 -7.82 13.23 10.64
C VAL A 80 -7.47 14.05 11.87
N LYS A 81 -6.17 14.32 12.03
CA LYS A 81 -5.68 15.28 13.01
C LYS A 81 -4.71 16.22 12.33
N VAL A 82 -4.96 17.51 12.38
CA VAL A 82 -4.09 18.54 11.82
C VAL A 82 -3.38 19.26 12.96
N SER A 83 -2.06 19.39 12.86
CA SER A 83 -1.24 20.17 13.78
C SER A 83 0.11 20.47 13.15
N GLU A 84 0.69 21.62 13.44
CA GLU A 84 2.07 21.97 13.03
C GLU A 84 2.30 21.86 11.51
N GLY A 85 1.27 22.18 10.72
CA GLY A 85 1.34 22.11 9.26
C GLY A 85 1.22 20.71 8.65
N ASP A 86 0.93 19.70 9.47
CA ASP A 86 0.77 18.31 9.05
C ASP A 86 -0.63 17.77 9.35
N LEU A 87 -1.15 16.94 8.44
CA LEU A 87 -2.35 16.15 8.61
C LEU A 87 -1.97 14.69 8.84
N GLN A 88 -2.29 14.17 10.03
CA GLN A 88 -2.23 12.76 10.36
C GLN A 88 -3.54 12.09 9.97
N LEU A 89 -3.44 11.12 9.07
CA LEU A 89 -4.54 10.37 8.51
C LEU A 89 -4.48 8.93 9.00
N THR A 90 -5.60 8.41 9.49
CA THR A 90 -5.85 6.97 9.58
C THR A 90 -7.18 6.70 8.89
N SER A 91 -7.19 5.78 7.93
CA SER A 91 -8.38 5.51 7.14
C SER A 91 -8.45 4.08 6.61
N SER A 92 -9.68 3.65 6.34
CA SER A 92 -10.02 2.38 5.70
C SER A 92 -11.02 2.61 4.58
N MET A 93 -10.85 1.87 3.49
CA MET A 93 -11.73 1.89 2.33
C MET A 93 -12.08 0.47 1.94
N GLU A 94 -13.37 0.26 1.71
CA GLU A 94 -13.93 -0.99 1.22
C GLU A 94 -14.38 -0.81 -0.23
N GLY A 95 -13.84 -1.63 -1.12
CA GLY A 95 -14.13 -1.57 -2.54
C GLY A 95 -14.37 -2.96 -3.12
N ARG A 96 -15.03 -2.97 -4.29
CA ARG A 96 -15.33 -4.22 -5.01
C ARG A 96 -14.05 -4.93 -5.45
N ASP A 97 -13.09 -4.17 -5.96
CA ASP A 97 -11.88 -4.71 -6.57
C ASP A 97 -10.72 -4.80 -5.58
N MET A 98 -10.72 -3.96 -4.55
CA MET A 98 -9.74 -3.97 -3.47
C MET A 98 -10.27 -3.26 -2.21
N ASN A 99 -9.73 -3.66 -1.06
CA ASN A 99 -9.77 -2.84 0.15
C ASN A 99 -8.44 -2.11 0.33
N MET A 100 -8.47 -0.98 1.01
CA MET A 100 -7.29 -0.17 1.31
C MET A 100 -7.32 0.29 2.77
N GLU A 101 -6.16 0.30 3.40
CA GLU A 101 -5.91 0.97 4.67
C GLU A 101 -4.76 1.95 4.50
N ALA A 102 -4.87 3.14 5.09
CA ALA A 102 -3.84 4.17 5.06
C ALA A 102 -3.62 4.74 6.46
N ALA A 103 -2.37 4.87 6.90
CA ALA A 103 -2.03 5.44 8.19
C ALA A 103 -0.71 6.21 8.08
N GLY A 104 -0.77 7.55 7.99
CA GLY A 104 0.42 8.35 7.72
C GLY A 104 0.19 9.85 7.75
N ARG A 105 1.16 10.58 7.22
CA ARG A 105 1.24 12.04 7.24
C ARG A 105 1.07 12.62 5.83
N ILE A 106 0.24 13.65 5.74
CA ILE A 106 0.10 14.51 4.57
C ILE A 106 0.42 15.93 5.03
N GLY A 107 1.54 16.48 4.57
CA GLY A 107 1.87 17.87 4.85
C GLY A 107 0.89 18.81 4.15
N LEU A 108 0.53 19.90 4.82
CA LEU A 108 -0.23 20.99 4.20
C LEU A 108 0.60 21.75 3.14
N ASP A 109 1.90 21.45 3.04
CA ASP A 109 2.81 21.78 1.94
C ASP A 109 2.79 20.77 0.79
N LYS A 110 1.88 19.78 0.86
CA LYS A 110 1.66 18.66 -0.08
C LYS A 110 2.65 17.50 0.04
N THR A 111 3.55 17.49 1.01
CA THR A 111 4.44 16.34 1.23
C THR A 111 3.66 15.10 1.64
N LEU A 112 4.13 13.93 1.21
CA LEU A 112 3.51 12.64 1.53
C LEU A 112 4.50 11.76 2.30
N ASP A 113 4.02 11.17 3.39
CA ASP A 113 4.59 9.98 4.01
C ASP A 113 3.41 9.08 4.39
N LEU A 114 2.96 8.27 3.42
CA LEU A 114 1.71 7.54 3.53
C LEU A 114 1.93 6.03 3.33
N PRO A 115 2.13 5.28 4.42
CA PRO A 115 1.98 3.84 4.44
C PRO A 115 0.57 3.41 4.00
N LEU A 116 0.50 2.46 3.07
CA LEU A 116 -0.73 1.90 2.53
C LEU A 116 -0.69 0.37 2.56
N THR A 117 -1.81 -0.24 2.90
CA THR A 117 -2.05 -1.68 2.71
C THR A 117 -3.19 -1.86 1.71
N LEU A 118 -2.92 -2.54 0.60
CA LEU A 118 -3.93 -2.91 -0.40
C LEU A 118 -4.24 -4.40 -0.30
N GLN A 119 -5.51 -4.74 -0.20
CA GLN A 119 -5.98 -6.12 -0.20
C GLN A 119 -6.78 -6.33 -1.47
N LEU A 120 -6.17 -7.01 -2.44
CA LEU A 120 -6.77 -7.17 -3.77
C LEU A 120 -7.84 -8.26 -3.76
N SER A 121 -8.91 -8.04 -4.53
CA SER A 121 -9.88 -9.09 -4.87
C SER A 121 -9.18 -10.30 -5.53
N PRO A 122 -9.81 -11.49 -5.54
CA PRO A 122 -9.26 -12.66 -6.23
C PRO A 122 -8.97 -12.40 -7.72
N GLU A 123 -9.83 -11.63 -8.40
CA GLU A 123 -9.65 -11.29 -9.82
C GLU A 123 -8.40 -10.43 -10.04
N LEU A 124 -8.25 -9.34 -9.28
CA LEU A 124 -7.07 -8.48 -9.38
C LEU A 124 -5.79 -9.20 -8.93
N SER A 125 -5.89 -10.08 -7.93
CA SER A 125 -4.77 -10.92 -7.47
C SER A 125 -4.24 -11.81 -8.61
N ARG A 126 -5.12 -12.50 -9.33
CA ARG A 126 -4.72 -13.33 -10.49
C ARG A 126 -4.05 -12.51 -11.59
N ARG A 127 -4.59 -11.35 -11.92
CA ARG A 127 -4.01 -10.44 -12.94
C ARG A 127 -2.61 -9.98 -12.55
N LEU A 128 -2.41 -9.62 -11.29
CA LEU A 128 -1.11 -9.19 -10.80
C LEU A 128 -0.08 -10.33 -10.84
N GLN A 129 -0.48 -11.55 -10.47
CA GLN A 129 0.37 -12.74 -10.52
C GLN A 129 0.82 -13.08 -11.96
N GLN A 130 -0.03 -12.85 -12.96
CA GLN A 130 0.31 -13.07 -14.38
C GLN A 130 1.35 -12.06 -14.89
N LYS A 131 1.35 -10.83 -14.35
CA LYS A 131 2.24 -9.75 -14.79
C LYS A 131 3.61 -9.80 -14.14
N ALA A 132 3.69 -10.17 -12.85
CA ALA A 132 4.91 -10.09 -12.08
C ALA A 132 5.24 -11.43 -11.41
N SER A 133 6.24 -12.14 -11.96
CA SER A 133 6.70 -13.44 -11.43
C SER A 133 7.10 -13.40 -9.96
N ILE A 134 7.63 -12.27 -9.48
CA ILE A 134 8.05 -12.08 -8.07
C ILE A 134 6.87 -11.87 -7.11
N VAL A 135 5.69 -11.49 -7.63
CA VAL A 135 4.48 -11.25 -6.82
C VAL A 135 3.74 -12.55 -6.49
N ARG A 136 4.07 -13.67 -7.16
CA ARG A 136 3.56 -15.01 -6.80
C ARG A 136 3.89 -15.40 -5.36
N TYR A 137 4.91 -14.80 -4.76
CA TYR A 137 5.29 -15.00 -3.36
C TYR A 137 4.60 -14.03 -2.37
N LEU A 138 3.78 -13.09 -2.87
CA LEU A 138 3.02 -12.13 -2.06
C LEU A 138 1.55 -12.55 -1.87
N SER A 139 1.13 -13.63 -2.52
CA SER A 139 -0.22 -14.17 -2.42
C SER A 139 -0.27 -15.20 -1.29
N ASN A 140 -1.32 -15.12 -0.47
CA ASN A 140 -1.55 -16.11 0.58
C ASN A 140 -2.19 -17.39 0.02
N GLU A 141 -2.33 -18.42 0.86
CA GLU A 141 -2.89 -19.73 0.48
C GLU A 141 -4.33 -19.66 -0.06
N GLN A 142 -5.05 -18.57 0.21
CA GLN A 142 -6.41 -18.32 -0.29
C GLN A 142 -6.44 -17.60 -1.65
N GLY A 143 -5.28 -17.35 -2.26
CA GLY A 143 -5.17 -16.63 -3.53
C GLY A 143 -5.44 -15.13 -3.43
N LYS A 144 -5.53 -14.56 -2.22
CA LYS A 144 -5.61 -13.12 -2.00
C LYS A 144 -4.22 -12.53 -1.94
N THR A 145 -4.05 -11.36 -2.54
CA THR A 145 -2.77 -10.63 -2.54
C THR A 145 -2.88 -9.40 -1.67
N THR A 146 -2.03 -9.32 -0.64
CA THR A 146 -1.90 -8.13 0.20
C THR A 146 -0.59 -7.43 -0.13
N LEU A 147 -0.68 -6.18 -0.55
CA LEU A 147 0.46 -5.34 -0.89
C LEU A 147 0.63 -4.28 0.17
N ARG A 148 1.84 -4.19 0.74
CA ARG A 148 2.23 -3.08 1.60
C ARG A 148 3.10 -2.13 0.80
N LEU A 149 2.68 -0.88 0.75
CA LEU A 149 3.29 0.19 -0.02
C LEU A 149 3.60 1.34 0.93
N LYS A 150 4.60 2.14 0.57
CA LYS A 150 4.78 3.48 1.13
C LYS A 150 4.68 4.47 -0.01
N VAL A 151 3.89 5.52 0.14
CA VAL A 151 3.81 6.62 -0.82
C VAL A 151 4.52 7.83 -0.23
N ASP A 152 5.72 8.10 -0.76
CA ASP A 152 6.50 9.28 -0.43
C ASP A 152 6.32 10.37 -1.51
N GLY A 153 7.08 11.46 -1.39
CA GLY A 153 7.14 12.54 -2.38
C GLY A 153 6.12 13.63 -2.08
N THR A 154 5.34 14.02 -3.10
CA THR A 154 4.31 15.06 -2.95
C THR A 154 3.02 14.65 -3.63
N LEU A 155 1.88 15.25 -3.25
CA LEU A 155 0.61 15.07 -3.96
C LEU A 155 0.73 15.34 -5.48
N ASP A 156 1.62 16.26 -5.85
CA ASP A 156 1.87 16.60 -7.25
C ASP A 156 2.71 15.54 -7.99
N LYS A 157 3.64 14.90 -7.29
CA LYS A 157 4.56 13.88 -7.82
C LYS A 157 4.72 12.76 -6.77
N PRO A 158 3.71 11.88 -6.62
CA PRO A 158 3.77 10.80 -5.64
C PRO A 158 4.78 9.74 -6.09
N GLN A 159 5.50 9.19 -5.12
CA GLN A 159 6.55 8.19 -5.35
C GLN A 159 6.25 6.95 -4.51
N PRO A 160 5.37 6.06 -5.00
CA PRO A 160 5.07 4.82 -4.31
C PRO A 160 6.23 3.84 -4.45
N VAL A 161 6.50 3.15 -3.35
CA VAL A 161 7.45 2.04 -3.30
C VAL A 161 6.82 0.85 -2.61
N LEU A 162 7.14 -0.36 -3.08
CA LEU A 162 6.81 -1.58 -2.34
C LEU A 162 7.67 -1.66 -1.09
N ASP A 163 7.05 -1.98 0.05
CA ASP A 163 7.79 -2.23 1.27
C ASP A 163 8.60 -3.54 1.13
N SER A 164 9.84 -3.38 0.67
CA SER A 164 10.76 -4.49 0.42
C SER A 164 11.17 -5.25 1.68
N THR A 165 10.95 -4.70 2.88
CA THR A 165 11.22 -5.38 4.15
C THR A 165 10.14 -6.42 4.42
N SER A 166 8.88 -6.05 4.23
CA SER A 166 7.73 -6.95 4.26
C SER A 166 7.81 -8.03 3.17
N VAL A 167 8.20 -7.66 1.94
CA VAL A 167 8.39 -8.62 0.83
C VAL A 167 9.51 -9.63 1.14
N ARG A 168 10.68 -9.18 1.63
CA ARG A 168 11.78 -10.09 2.00
C ARG A 168 11.41 -11.03 3.13
N LYS A 169 10.73 -10.53 4.15
CA LYS A 169 10.26 -11.36 5.28
C LYS A 169 9.25 -12.39 4.81
N LEU A 170 8.25 -11.99 4.02
CA LEU A 170 7.21 -12.88 3.50
C LEU A 170 7.78 -13.96 2.56
N VAL A 171 8.73 -13.60 1.68
CA VAL A 171 9.43 -14.56 0.83
C VAL A 171 10.23 -15.55 1.67
N ARG A 172 10.96 -15.09 2.69
CA ARG A 172 11.68 -15.99 3.61
C ARG A 172 10.74 -16.93 4.33
N ASP A 173 9.68 -16.41 4.94
CA ASP A 173 8.73 -17.18 5.73
C ASP A 173 8.01 -18.22 4.86
N THR A 174 7.63 -17.86 3.63
CA THR A 174 6.96 -18.77 2.68
C THR A 174 7.89 -19.86 2.16
N LEU A 175 9.16 -19.53 1.87
CA LEU A 175 10.16 -20.51 1.46
C LEU A 175 10.51 -21.47 2.61
N LEU A 176 10.65 -20.95 3.83
CA LEU A 176 10.90 -21.76 5.02
C LEU A 176 9.73 -22.70 5.31
N ASN A 177 8.50 -22.20 5.26
CA ASN A 177 7.31 -23.03 5.50
C ASN A 177 7.12 -24.11 4.43
N ARG A 178 7.42 -23.82 3.16
CA ARG A 178 7.38 -24.84 2.10
C ARG A 178 8.47 -25.89 2.28
N ALA A 179 9.69 -25.48 2.62
CA ALA A 179 10.80 -26.41 2.88
C ALA A 179 10.49 -27.32 4.08
N LEU A 180 9.95 -26.76 5.18
CA LEU A 180 9.55 -27.53 6.35
C LEU A 180 8.37 -28.47 6.07
N GLY A 181 7.38 -28.03 5.28
CA GLY A 181 6.25 -28.88 4.89
C GLY A 181 6.62 -30.00 3.90
N GLU A 182 7.66 -29.83 3.08
CA GLU A 182 8.22 -30.90 2.25
C GLU A 182 9.04 -31.90 3.08
N ILE A 183 9.80 -31.42 4.08
CA ILE A 183 10.53 -32.29 5.02
C ILE A 183 9.55 -33.16 5.83
N ASP A 184 8.48 -32.56 6.36
CA ASP A 184 7.46 -33.27 7.16
C ASP A 184 6.70 -34.33 6.33
N ARG A 185 6.43 -34.04 5.05
CA ARG A 185 5.84 -35.02 4.12
C ARG A 185 6.81 -36.12 3.68
N SER A 186 8.11 -35.81 3.61
CA SER A 186 9.15 -36.79 3.28
C SER A 186 9.60 -37.65 4.48
N SER A 187 9.30 -37.21 5.71
CA SER A 187 9.65 -37.89 6.96
C SER A 187 8.60 -38.90 7.45
N GLY A 188 7.49 -39.06 6.72
CA GLY A 188 6.44 -40.05 7.02
C GLY A 188 6.77 -41.49 6.60
N GLY A 189 8.00 -41.78 6.16
CA GLY A 189 8.48 -43.12 5.84
C GLY A 189 9.62 -43.52 6.78
N GLU A 190 9.41 -44.61 7.52
CA GLU A 190 10.36 -45.18 8.46
C GLU A 190 11.75 -45.48 7.86
N GLY A 191 12.79 -45.11 8.61
CA GLY A 191 14.11 -45.73 8.62
C GLY A 191 15.12 -45.24 7.57
N ASP A 192 16.05 -44.36 7.95
CA ASP A 192 17.38 -44.78 8.39
C ASP A 192 18.23 -43.56 8.81
N GLN A 193 19.01 -43.71 9.87
CA GLN A 193 19.93 -42.68 10.36
C GLN A 193 21.09 -42.47 9.39
N GLN A 194 21.21 -41.29 8.78
CA GLN A 194 22.49 -40.82 8.25
C GLN A 194 22.56 -39.29 8.15
N ASN A 195 23.23 -38.72 9.15
CA ASN A 195 24.08 -37.52 9.12
C ASN A 195 23.98 -36.64 7.86
N ALA A 196 23.04 -35.68 7.83
CA ALA A 196 22.97 -34.65 6.81
C ALA A 196 23.44 -33.31 7.40
N ALA A 197 24.63 -32.88 6.97
CA ALA A 197 25.16 -31.56 7.24
C ALA A 197 24.17 -30.48 6.77
N GLN A 198 23.89 -29.51 7.64
CA GLN A 198 23.12 -28.32 7.29
C GLN A 198 23.82 -27.61 6.13
N PRO A 199 23.17 -27.40 4.96
CA PRO A 199 23.78 -26.62 3.90
C PRO A 199 23.91 -25.18 4.41
N SER A 200 25.15 -24.69 4.45
CA SER A 200 25.42 -23.33 4.91
C SER A 200 24.73 -22.32 3.98
N LEU A 201 24.20 -21.25 4.56
CA LEU A 201 23.55 -20.14 3.85
C LEU A 201 24.39 -19.55 2.71
N GLU A 202 25.70 -19.79 2.72
CA GLU A 202 26.64 -19.39 1.68
C GLU A 202 26.52 -20.22 0.39
N GLU A 203 26.19 -21.51 0.49
CA GLU A 203 25.98 -22.39 -0.67
C GLU A 203 24.65 -22.09 -1.37
N ALA A 204 23.60 -21.83 -0.59
CA ALA A 204 22.31 -21.38 -1.11
C ALA A 204 22.44 -20.02 -1.83
N GLY A 205 23.27 -19.10 -1.29
CA GLY A 205 23.56 -17.81 -1.93
C GLY A 205 24.31 -17.96 -3.27
N LYS A 206 25.29 -18.86 -3.35
CA LYS A 206 26.06 -19.12 -4.58
C LYS A 206 25.21 -19.77 -5.68
N GLY A 207 24.23 -20.60 -5.34
CA GLY A 207 23.28 -21.19 -6.29
C GLY A 207 22.37 -20.15 -6.95
N LEU A 208 21.90 -19.16 -6.18
CA LEU A 208 21.04 -18.08 -6.68
C LEU A 208 21.80 -17.13 -7.62
N LEU A 209 23.06 -16.82 -7.32
CA LEU A 209 23.90 -15.97 -8.18
C LEU A 209 24.23 -16.65 -9.52
N LYS A 210 24.40 -17.97 -9.54
CA LYS A 210 24.55 -18.74 -10.80
C LYS A 210 23.27 -18.76 -11.63
N GLY A 211 22.09 -18.82 -10.99
CA GLY A 211 20.80 -18.76 -11.68
C GLY A 211 20.45 -17.38 -12.24
N LEU A 212 21.01 -16.31 -11.66
CA LEU A 212 20.85 -14.92 -12.13
C LEU A 212 21.88 -14.51 -13.19
N LEU A 213 22.98 -15.26 -13.36
CA LEU A 213 24.12 -14.90 -14.22
C LEU A 213 24.43 -15.92 -15.33
N GLY A 214 23.52 -16.81 -15.70
CA GLY A 214 23.69 -17.64 -16.91
C GLY A 214 22.38 -18.25 -17.39
N LYS A 215 21.84 -17.91 -18.55
CA LYS A 215 22.38 -17.18 -19.72
C LYS A 215 21.64 -15.88 -20.00
#